data_AF-A0A8T2WY06-F1
#
_entry.id   AF-A0A8T2WY06-F1
#
_cell.length_a   1.000
_cell.length_b   1.000
_cell.length_c   1.000
_cell.angle_alpha   90.00
_cell.angle_beta   90.00
_cell.angle_gamma   90.00
#
_symmetry.space_group_name_H-M   'P 1'
#
loop_
_entity.id
_entity.type
_entity.pdbx_description
1 polymer ?
#
loop_
_entity_poly.entity_id
_entity_poly.type
_entity_poly.pdbx_seq_one_letter_code
_entity_poly.pdbx_strand_id
1 'polypeptide(L)'
;MSETHLSEIRVDPLINKEEGIHNNQPQELKMDETLGNYSPKKNERSSWFSSIMREVKDTKNKQPLGPKIPKVSDNHRNENKECYSPLMVSIGPYQSPGHHNNLREAEIPKVSMARQFILDSGKNIELVYREVEKGIQNAREFYNEIDMKGYDDEQFTRMMFLDGCFILQFIHCVTHNYENLEMTDRQVAGVKRDLLLLENQIPFPVLKSLTSLRYEKDGTNHGMKHVNDFLFFHILNPKDKPLRTRKLLWSTVSLLLMFLPIALPFVLSRYNHGLVFLSMVPIFFLMELCLVIPAWLLWLLLRKGRQASGYDSQWQPDEEPAHLLQLLYFLFIGSHYIKGKSSSRRCGHCLSYLATWLKKFIRTKCKPVARGRRGHYLYYTAKELKKVGIRFMSSQTSALTDVKFKSSFFYGTLKLPSITIDESTRSMLFNLVAYETSAALNPLWVTSYICFMNSLIDDADDVKELRSKGIIINFHGPDQQVADLFNHMGSFLEPDTSVYNDVKREINEQCESIVKKLVAQWHQTYFQSPWAFIAVAAAAVGLALTATQTYYAMHPRDPSKKN
;
A
#
# COMPACT_ATOMS: atom_id res chain seq x y z
N MET A 1 -12.00 72.87 35.37
CA MET A 1 -12.09 71.64 36.18
C MET A 1 -11.14 70.63 35.53
N SER A 2 -9.84 70.61 35.86
CA SER A 2 -9.20 69.96 37.04
C SER A 2 -9.56 68.47 37.09
N GLU A 3 -8.71 67.53 36.67
CA GLU A 3 -7.43 67.00 37.23
C GLU A 3 -7.59 66.03 38.42
N THR A 4 -6.63 65.09 38.50
CA THR A 4 -6.19 64.25 39.65
C THR A 4 -6.97 62.95 39.94
N HIS A 5 -6.40 61.81 40.37
CA HIS A 5 -5.03 61.28 40.52
C HIS A 5 -5.11 59.82 41.08
N LEU A 6 -4.06 59.01 40.80
CA LEU A 6 -3.36 58.05 41.71
C LEU A 6 -4.11 56.79 42.23
N SER A 7 -3.49 55.63 42.51
CA SER A 7 -2.10 55.15 42.35
C SER A 7 -1.99 53.64 42.69
N GLU A 8 -0.95 53.03 42.11
CA GLU A 8 0.00 52.05 42.70
C GLU A 8 -0.49 50.74 43.33
N ILE A 9 -0.05 49.62 42.76
CA ILE A 9 0.66 48.57 43.53
C ILE A 9 1.91 48.13 42.76
N ARG A 10 3.03 48.07 43.51
CA ARG A 10 4.43 47.96 43.09
C ARG A 10 5.00 46.58 43.45
N VAL A 11 5.53 45.90 42.43
CA VAL A 11 6.85 45.22 42.33
C VAL A 11 7.27 44.15 43.39
N ASP A 12 7.33 42.90 42.91
CA ASP A 12 8.19 41.75 43.27
C ASP A 12 9.64 42.10 43.69
N PRO A 13 10.43 41.31 44.46
CA PRO A 13 11.06 40.10 43.88
C PRO A 13 11.62 38.99 44.81
N LEU A 14 11.76 37.80 44.20
CA LEU A 14 12.89 36.84 44.17
C LEU A 14 13.79 36.63 45.42
N ILE A 15 14.07 35.35 45.72
CA ILE A 15 15.40 34.69 45.88
C ILE A 15 15.13 33.28 46.47
N ASN A 16 15.31 32.20 45.69
CA ASN A 16 16.46 31.27 45.68
C ASN A 16 16.65 30.53 47.04
N LYS A 17 16.77 29.20 47.15
CA LYS A 17 17.69 28.32 46.43
C LYS A 17 17.51 26.84 46.85
N GLU A 18 17.75 25.96 45.89
CA GLU A 18 18.50 24.67 45.94
C GLU A 18 18.07 23.49 46.84
N GLU A 19 17.65 22.44 46.11
CA GLU A 19 17.99 21.00 46.18
C GLU A 19 18.71 20.38 47.39
N GLY A 20 18.21 19.22 47.82
CA GLY A 20 18.90 18.23 48.64
C GLY A 20 18.24 16.84 48.54
N ILE A 21 19.05 15.83 48.22
CA ILE A 21 18.75 14.44 47.84
C ILE A 21 18.45 13.55 49.07
N HIS A 22 17.50 12.60 49.00
CA HIS A 22 17.70 11.16 49.33
C HIS A 22 16.42 10.28 49.34
N ASN A 23 16.38 9.34 48.39
CA ASN A 23 16.10 7.89 48.45
C ASN A 23 15.21 7.23 49.53
N ASN A 24 14.26 6.43 48.99
CA ASN A 24 13.91 5.02 49.30
C ASN A 24 13.02 4.65 50.53
N GLN A 25 11.71 4.47 50.24
CA GLN A 25 10.84 3.29 50.51
C GLN A 25 10.59 2.80 51.97
N PRO A 26 9.56 1.96 52.21
CA PRO A 26 8.15 2.28 52.52
C PRO A 26 7.81 2.10 54.02
N GLN A 27 6.88 2.90 54.57
CA GLN A 27 6.28 2.62 55.88
C GLN A 27 4.79 2.31 55.74
N GLU A 28 4.41 1.07 56.10
CA GLU A 28 3.04 0.65 56.35
C GLU A 28 2.47 1.47 57.52
N LEU A 29 1.46 2.30 57.23
CA LEU A 29 0.63 2.95 58.24
C LEU A 29 -0.64 2.12 58.41
N LYS A 30 -0.71 1.39 59.52
CA LYS A 30 -1.96 0.86 60.07
C LYS A 30 -2.85 2.04 60.45
N MET A 31 -3.99 2.19 59.77
CA MET A 31 -5.02 3.15 60.17
C MET A 31 -5.87 2.54 61.28
N ASP A 32 -5.83 3.22 62.43
CA ASP A 32 -6.71 3.04 63.57
C ASP A 32 -8.09 3.65 63.28
N GLU A 33 -9.14 2.94 63.69
CA GLU A 33 -10.53 3.35 63.54
C GLU A 33 -10.87 4.41 64.59
N THR A 34 -11.24 5.62 64.18
CA THR A 34 -12.20 6.42 64.95
C THR A 34 -13.15 7.19 64.04
N LEU A 35 -14.42 6.91 64.32
CA LEU A 35 -15.65 7.33 63.68
C LEU A 35 -15.85 8.86 63.76
N GLY A 36 -16.26 9.51 62.66
CA GLY A 36 -16.68 10.91 62.70
C GLY A 36 -17.19 11.45 61.36
N ASN A 37 -18.50 11.31 61.13
CA ASN A 37 -19.37 12.07 60.22
C ASN A 37 -18.89 12.29 58.76
N TYR A 38 -19.34 11.42 57.85
CA TYR A 38 -19.23 11.64 56.41
C TYR A 38 -20.57 11.61 55.68
N SER A 39 -20.81 12.72 54.97
CA SER A 39 -21.90 13.02 54.04
C SER A 39 -22.21 11.91 53.01
N PRO A 40 -23.48 11.68 52.62
CA PRO A 40 -23.88 10.63 51.67
C PRO A 40 -23.23 10.76 50.28
N LYS A 41 -22.85 11.98 49.87
CA LYS A 41 -22.24 12.25 48.56
C LYS A 41 -20.84 11.64 48.37
N LYS A 42 -20.13 11.31 49.47
CA LYS A 42 -18.79 10.72 49.36
C LYS A 42 -18.84 9.24 48.99
N ASN A 43 -19.96 8.56 49.30
CA ASN A 43 -20.09 7.12 49.09
C ASN A 43 -20.34 6.76 47.61
N GLU A 44 -21.14 7.55 46.90
CA GLU A 44 -21.33 7.38 45.44
C GLU A 44 -20.05 7.66 44.67
N ARG A 45 -19.34 8.75 45.02
CA ARG A 45 -18.08 9.10 44.36
C ARG A 45 -16.99 8.05 44.62
N SER A 46 -16.90 7.55 45.86
CA SER A 46 -15.97 6.48 46.22
C SER A 46 -16.34 5.16 45.52
N SER A 47 -17.63 4.83 45.45
CA SER A 47 -18.13 3.64 44.72
C SER A 47 -17.89 3.74 43.22
N TRP A 48 -18.06 4.92 42.63
CA TRP A 48 -17.75 5.20 41.23
C TRP A 48 -16.24 5.12 40.96
N PHE A 49 -15.40 5.75 41.78
CA PHE A 49 -13.94 5.61 41.68
C PHE A 49 -13.49 4.16 41.87
N SER A 50 -14.10 3.43 42.79
CA SER A 50 -13.83 2.01 43.01
C SER A 50 -14.27 1.16 41.82
N SER A 51 -15.33 1.55 41.12
CA SER A 51 -15.79 0.89 39.89
C SER A 51 -14.84 1.16 38.72
N ILE A 52 -14.38 2.40 38.56
CA ILE A 52 -13.35 2.77 37.57
C ILE A 52 -12.03 2.01 37.84
N MET A 53 -11.59 1.96 39.09
CA MET A 53 -10.34 1.27 39.47
C MET A 53 -10.44 -0.25 39.39
N ARG A 54 -11.65 -0.82 39.34
CA ARG A 54 -11.90 -2.25 39.14
C ARG A 54 -11.78 -2.64 37.66
N GLU A 55 -12.29 -1.82 36.75
CA GLU A 55 -12.18 -2.05 35.29
C GLU A 55 -10.73 -2.14 34.80
N VAL A 56 -9.81 -1.42 35.45
CA VAL A 56 -8.40 -1.34 35.02
C VAL A 56 -7.57 -2.57 35.42
N LYS A 57 -8.02 -3.38 36.40
CA LYS A 57 -7.26 -4.57 36.83
C LYS A 57 -7.50 -5.80 35.95
N ASP A 58 -8.66 -5.91 35.30
CA ASP A 58 -9.01 -7.08 34.46
C ASP A 58 -8.58 -6.98 32.99
N THR A 59 -8.00 -5.85 32.56
CA THR A 59 -7.59 -5.63 31.17
C THR A 59 -6.14 -6.04 30.86
N LYS A 60 -5.34 -6.43 31.86
CA LYS A 60 -3.91 -6.74 31.64
C LYS A 60 -3.56 -8.21 31.38
N ASN A 61 -4.53 -9.12 31.31
CA ASN A 61 -4.29 -10.53 30.98
C ASN A 61 -5.34 -11.14 30.04
N LYS A 62 -5.71 -10.44 28.96
CA LYS A 62 -6.31 -11.12 27.81
C LYS A 62 -5.19 -11.52 26.84
N GLN A 63 -4.71 -12.76 27.01
CA GLN A 63 -4.22 -13.56 25.89
C GLN A 63 -5.25 -13.50 24.74
N PRO A 64 -4.82 -13.64 23.47
CA PRO A 64 -5.61 -13.23 22.33
C PRO A 64 -7.00 -13.86 22.40
N LEU A 65 -8.03 -13.02 22.31
CA LEU A 65 -9.36 -13.50 21.90
C LEU A 65 -9.10 -14.39 20.70
N GLY A 66 -9.50 -15.67 20.78
CA GLY A 66 -9.43 -16.56 19.63
C GLY A 66 -10.03 -15.87 18.39
N PRO A 67 -9.64 -16.28 17.18
CA PRO A 67 -10.05 -15.61 15.96
C PRO A 67 -11.58 -15.46 15.92
N LYS A 68 -12.07 -14.24 16.11
CA LYS A 68 -13.50 -13.93 16.00
C LYS A 68 -13.81 -13.36 14.63
N ILE A 69 -15.02 -13.63 14.14
CA ILE A 69 -15.66 -12.91 13.05
C ILE A 69 -16.42 -11.75 13.70
N PRO A 70 -15.91 -10.51 13.66
CA PRO A 70 -16.56 -9.39 14.30
C PRO A 70 -17.76 -8.89 13.50
N LYS A 71 -18.69 -8.20 14.19
CA LYS A 71 -19.75 -7.43 13.54
C LYS A 71 -19.26 -6.03 13.22
N VAL A 72 -19.86 -5.43 12.19
CA VAL A 72 -19.66 -4.02 11.88
C VAL A 72 -20.35 -3.21 12.96
N SER A 73 -19.70 -2.17 13.48
CA SER A 73 -20.34 -1.31 14.48
C SER A 73 -21.53 -0.56 13.87
N ASP A 74 -22.57 -0.31 14.66
CA ASP A 74 -23.80 0.34 14.20
C ASP A 74 -23.54 1.69 13.55
N ASN A 75 -22.57 2.46 14.06
CA ASN A 75 -22.18 3.75 13.48
C ASN A 75 -21.73 3.61 12.02
N HIS A 76 -20.76 2.72 11.75
CA HIS A 76 -20.28 2.49 10.38
C HIS A 76 -21.40 1.94 9.49
N ARG A 77 -22.23 1.04 10.03
CA ARG A 77 -23.32 0.40 9.29
C ARG A 77 -24.39 1.40 8.85
N ASN A 78 -24.74 2.36 9.71
CA ASN A 78 -25.81 3.32 9.42
C ASN A 78 -25.41 4.32 8.32
N GLU A 79 -24.14 4.72 8.25
CA GLU A 79 -23.64 5.66 7.24
C GLU A 79 -23.48 5.01 5.86
N ASN A 80 -23.11 3.73 5.81
CA ASN A 80 -22.78 3.03 4.56
C ASN A 80 -23.50 1.67 4.45
N LYS A 81 -24.80 1.62 4.77
CA LYS A 81 -25.59 0.38 4.86
C LYS A 81 -25.49 -0.52 3.62
N GLU A 82 -25.46 0.08 2.44
CA GLU A 82 -25.29 -0.61 1.16
C GLU A 82 -23.95 -1.34 1.01
N CYS A 83 -22.91 -0.93 1.74
CA CYS A 83 -21.59 -1.57 1.70
C CYS A 83 -21.49 -2.80 2.61
N TYR A 84 -22.44 -3.01 3.50
CA TYR A 84 -22.43 -4.10 4.49
C TYR A 84 -23.57 -5.10 4.33
N SER A 85 -24.55 -4.82 3.48
CA SER A 85 -25.71 -5.69 3.27
C SER A 85 -25.50 -6.59 2.04
N PRO A 86 -25.76 -7.92 2.12
CA PRO A 86 -25.63 -8.80 0.96
C PRO A 86 -26.64 -8.43 -0.14
N LEU A 87 -26.29 -8.74 -1.40
CA LEU A 87 -27.12 -8.47 -2.58
C LEU A 87 -27.65 -9.74 -3.26
N MET A 88 -26.89 -10.83 -3.24
CA MET A 88 -27.13 -12.08 -3.95
C MET A 88 -27.18 -13.30 -3.03
N VAL A 89 -26.44 -13.28 -1.91
CA VAL A 89 -26.35 -14.45 -1.01
C VAL A 89 -25.98 -14.07 0.43
N SER A 90 -26.81 -14.53 1.37
CA SER A 90 -26.51 -14.48 2.80
C SER A 90 -25.71 -15.72 3.22
N ILE A 91 -24.68 -15.50 4.04
CA ILE A 91 -23.71 -16.48 4.50
C ILE A 91 -23.50 -16.27 6.00
N GLY A 92 -23.61 -17.36 6.76
CA GLY A 92 -23.38 -17.35 8.20
C GLY A 92 -24.51 -16.72 9.02
N PRO A 93 -24.34 -16.67 10.35
CA PRO A 93 -25.43 -16.43 11.29
C PRO A 93 -25.89 -14.97 11.38
N TYR A 94 -25.03 -14.00 11.01
CA TYR A 94 -25.36 -12.58 11.11
C TYR A 94 -26.36 -12.08 10.07
N GLN A 95 -26.51 -12.79 8.94
CA GLN A 95 -27.38 -12.41 7.82
C GLN A 95 -28.58 -13.36 7.61
N SER A 96 -28.77 -14.31 8.53
CA SER A 96 -29.82 -15.33 8.49
C SER A 96 -31.23 -14.73 8.41
N PRO A 97 -32.22 -15.42 7.79
CA PRO A 97 -33.50 -14.84 7.37
C PRO A 97 -34.47 -14.61 8.53
N GLY A 98 -34.12 -13.64 9.37
CA GLY A 98 -34.97 -13.02 10.38
C GLY A 98 -34.64 -11.53 10.58
N HIS A 99 -33.50 -11.05 10.06
CA HIS A 99 -33.04 -9.67 10.26
C HIS A 99 -33.22 -8.77 9.03
N HIS A 100 -33.27 -9.31 7.81
CA HIS A 100 -33.35 -8.54 6.57
C HIS A 100 -34.34 -9.18 5.56
N ASN A 101 -35.51 -8.56 5.37
CA ASN A 101 -36.58 -9.08 4.51
C ASN A 101 -36.37 -8.84 2.99
N ASN A 102 -35.28 -8.19 2.58
CA ASN A 102 -35.15 -7.65 1.23
C ASN A 102 -34.49 -8.60 0.20
N LEU A 103 -33.97 -9.76 0.61
CA LEU A 103 -33.21 -10.67 -0.25
C LEU A 103 -34.02 -11.83 -0.85
N ARG A 104 -35.23 -12.10 -0.34
CA ARG A 104 -35.94 -13.38 -0.61
C ARG A 104 -36.24 -13.67 -2.08
N GLU A 105 -36.33 -12.64 -2.93
CA GLU A 105 -36.65 -12.80 -4.36
C GLU A 105 -35.41 -12.94 -5.26
N ALA A 106 -34.25 -12.40 -4.84
CA ALA A 106 -33.02 -12.38 -5.63
C ALA A 106 -31.92 -13.31 -5.09
N GLU A 107 -32.16 -13.97 -3.95
CA GLU A 107 -31.19 -14.86 -3.31
C GLU A 107 -30.90 -16.08 -4.18
N ILE A 108 -29.61 -16.34 -4.40
CA ILE A 108 -29.16 -17.50 -5.17
C ILE A 108 -29.44 -18.78 -4.38
N PRO A 109 -30.04 -19.80 -5.02
CA PRO A 109 -30.34 -21.06 -4.35
C PRO A 109 -29.06 -21.81 -3.98
N LYS A 110 -28.65 -21.73 -2.71
CA LYS A 110 -27.46 -22.41 -2.19
C LYS A 110 -27.53 -23.94 -2.30
N VAL A 111 -28.73 -24.50 -2.29
CA VAL A 111 -28.98 -25.96 -2.31
C VAL A 111 -28.45 -26.62 -3.59
N SER A 112 -28.60 -25.99 -4.76
CA SER A 112 -28.10 -26.56 -6.02
C SER A 112 -26.57 -26.59 -6.05
N MET A 113 -25.94 -25.51 -5.60
CA MET A 113 -24.47 -25.43 -5.47
C MET A 113 -23.94 -26.44 -4.46
N ALA A 114 -24.60 -26.60 -3.32
CA ALA A 114 -24.21 -27.60 -2.33
C ALA A 114 -24.40 -29.04 -2.85
N ARG A 115 -25.49 -29.31 -3.58
CA ARG A 115 -25.68 -30.61 -4.26
C ARG A 115 -24.53 -30.87 -5.23
N GLN A 116 -24.15 -29.89 -6.05
CA GLN A 116 -23.07 -30.04 -7.01
C GLN A 116 -21.72 -30.27 -6.31
N PHE A 117 -21.45 -29.56 -5.21
CA PHE A 117 -20.26 -29.78 -4.38
C PHE A 117 -20.15 -31.25 -3.94
N ILE A 118 -21.26 -31.83 -3.45
CA ILE A 118 -21.30 -33.22 -2.99
C ILE A 118 -21.07 -34.18 -4.15
N LEU A 119 -21.73 -33.96 -5.30
CA LEU A 119 -21.53 -34.79 -6.50
C LEU A 119 -20.06 -34.76 -6.96
N ASP A 120 -19.46 -33.57 -7.02
CA ASP A 120 -18.07 -33.37 -7.44
C ASP A 120 -17.07 -33.99 -6.45
N SER A 121 -17.41 -34.06 -5.16
CA SER A 121 -16.56 -34.70 -4.14
C SER A 121 -16.52 -36.23 -4.27
N GLY A 122 -17.55 -36.84 -4.87
CA GLY A 122 -17.72 -38.29 -4.91
C GLY A 122 -17.92 -38.95 -3.53
N LYS A 123 -18.25 -38.17 -2.49
CA LYS A 123 -18.49 -38.64 -1.12
C LYS A 123 -19.99 -38.73 -0.82
N ASN A 124 -20.34 -39.55 0.17
CA ASN A 124 -21.70 -39.58 0.70
C ASN A 124 -21.99 -38.28 1.47
N ILE A 125 -23.14 -37.64 1.21
CA ILE A 125 -23.55 -36.39 1.86
C ILE A 125 -23.50 -36.47 3.39
N GLU A 126 -23.89 -37.60 3.97
CA GLU A 126 -23.90 -37.85 5.41
C GLU A 126 -22.49 -37.81 6.00
N LEU A 127 -21.49 -38.31 5.26
CA LEU A 127 -20.10 -38.25 5.69
C LEU A 127 -19.60 -36.79 5.69
N VAL A 128 -19.94 -36.02 4.66
CA VAL A 128 -19.54 -34.62 4.57
C VAL A 128 -20.21 -33.79 5.67
N TYR A 129 -21.49 -34.03 5.92
CA TYR A 129 -22.25 -33.36 6.99
C TYR A 129 -21.64 -33.64 8.37
N ARG A 130 -21.35 -34.90 8.67
CA ARG A 130 -20.74 -35.29 9.96
C ARG A 130 -19.39 -34.65 10.21
N GLU A 131 -18.57 -34.39 9.18
CA GLU A 131 -17.31 -33.68 9.41
C GLU A 131 -17.51 -32.21 9.79
N VAL A 132 -18.55 -31.55 9.28
CA VAL A 132 -18.93 -30.20 9.75
C VAL A 132 -19.46 -30.27 11.18
N GLU A 133 -20.31 -31.25 11.47
CA GLU A 133 -20.90 -31.47 12.80
C GLU A 133 -19.82 -31.65 13.89
N LYS A 134 -18.79 -32.45 13.63
CA LYS A 134 -17.66 -32.65 14.58
C LYS A 134 -16.96 -31.36 14.96
N GLY A 135 -16.89 -30.38 14.05
CA GLY A 135 -16.21 -29.10 14.25
C GLY A 135 -17.12 -27.98 14.74
N ILE A 136 -18.42 -28.23 14.96
CA ILE A 136 -19.40 -27.15 15.09
C ILE A 136 -19.21 -26.29 16.35
N GLN A 137 -18.80 -26.90 17.47
CA GLN A 137 -18.56 -26.15 18.70
C GLN A 137 -17.37 -25.20 18.55
N ASN A 138 -16.30 -25.67 17.91
CA ASN A 138 -15.16 -24.82 17.58
C ASN A 138 -15.58 -23.69 16.62
N ALA A 139 -16.39 -23.98 15.60
CA ALA A 139 -16.92 -22.97 14.69
C ALA A 139 -17.78 -21.91 15.43
N ARG A 140 -18.51 -22.29 16.48
CA ARG A 140 -19.35 -21.38 17.28
C ARG A 140 -18.52 -20.34 18.05
N GLU A 141 -17.29 -20.69 18.47
CA GLU A 141 -16.37 -19.80 19.20
C GLU A 141 -15.90 -18.59 18.39
N PHE A 142 -16.00 -18.65 17.05
CA PHE A 142 -15.69 -17.52 16.16
C PHE A 142 -16.73 -16.41 16.26
N TYR A 143 -17.89 -16.66 16.86
CA TYR A 143 -18.97 -15.69 17.00
C TYR A 143 -19.17 -15.29 18.46
N ASN A 144 -19.78 -14.13 18.71
CA ASN A 144 -20.15 -13.76 20.06
C ASN A 144 -21.35 -14.57 20.54
N GLU A 145 -21.30 -15.03 21.79
CA GLU A 145 -22.35 -15.86 22.40
C GLU A 145 -23.76 -15.26 22.24
N ILE A 146 -23.89 -13.94 22.39
CA ILE A 146 -25.18 -13.23 22.29
C ILE A 146 -25.80 -13.40 20.91
N ASP A 147 -25.00 -13.30 19.85
CA ASP A 147 -25.47 -13.45 18.47
C ASP A 147 -25.83 -14.92 18.15
N MET A 148 -25.28 -15.88 18.90
CA MET A 148 -25.49 -17.31 18.70
C MET A 148 -26.66 -17.89 19.51
N LYS A 149 -27.28 -17.12 20.42
CA LYS A 149 -28.38 -17.58 21.30
C LYS A 149 -29.60 -18.11 20.54
N GLY A 150 -29.79 -17.68 19.29
CA GLY A 150 -30.93 -18.07 18.46
C GLY A 150 -30.75 -19.39 17.68
N TYR A 151 -29.57 -20.03 17.74
CA TYR A 151 -29.27 -21.21 16.94
C TYR A 151 -28.94 -22.42 17.81
N ASP A 152 -29.71 -23.48 17.66
CA ASP A 152 -29.29 -24.80 18.11
C ASP A 152 -28.15 -25.36 17.23
N ASP A 153 -27.51 -26.42 17.68
CA ASP A 153 -26.36 -26.99 16.97
C ASP A 153 -26.71 -27.58 15.60
N GLU A 154 -27.93 -28.10 15.42
CA GLU A 154 -28.37 -28.67 14.15
C GLU A 154 -28.64 -27.57 13.12
N GLN A 155 -29.33 -26.50 13.51
CA GLN A 155 -29.57 -25.33 12.68
C GLN A 155 -28.25 -24.67 12.27
N PHE A 156 -27.32 -24.52 13.22
CA PHE A 156 -26.01 -23.94 12.94
C PHE A 156 -25.16 -24.85 12.05
N THR A 157 -25.18 -26.18 12.27
CA THR A 157 -24.47 -27.15 11.41
C THR A 157 -25.01 -27.12 9.98
N ARG A 158 -26.34 -27.13 9.79
CA ARG A 158 -26.97 -27.01 8.47
C ARG A 158 -26.55 -25.73 7.74
N MET A 159 -26.51 -24.62 8.46
CA MET A 159 -26.06 -23.33 7.92
C MET A 159 -24.59 -23.41 7.47
N MET A 160 -23.69 -23.85 8.36
CA MET A 160 -22.26 -24.00 8.05
C MET A 160 -22.01 -24.94 6.86
N PHE A 161 -22.73 -26.07 6.82
CA PHE A 161 -22.64 -27.03 5.73
C PHE A 161 -23.11 -26.44 4.40
N LEU A 162 -24.30 -25.84 4.37
CA LEU A 162 -24.89 -25.29 3.14
C LEU A 162 -24.05 -24.13 2.60
N ASP A 163 -23.68 -23.20 3.48
CA ASP A 163 -22.92 -22.00 3.11
C ASP A 163 -21.48 -22.34 2.73
N GLY A 164 -20.83 -23.25 3.46
CA GLY A 164 -19.49 -23.72 3.13
C GLY A 164 -19.43 -24.44 1.78
N CYS A 165 -20.39 -25.32 1.50
CA CYS A 165 -20.47 -25.99 0.20
C CYS A 165 -20.74 -24.99 -0.94
N PHE A 166 -21.62 -24.01 -0.71
CA PHE A 166 -21.90 -22.94 -1.67
C PHE A 166 -20.64 -22.15 -2.01
N ILE A 167 -19.92 -21.64 -0.99
CA ILE A 167 -18.70 -20.84 -1.16
C ILE A 167 -17.67 -21.61 -2.00
N LEU A 168 -17.41 -22.86 -1.64
CA LEU A 168 -16.38 -23.66 -2.29
C LEU A 168 -16.78 -24.07 -3.72
N GLN A 169 -18.06 -24.36 -3.98
CA GLN A 169 -18.53 -24.64 -5.33
C GLN A 169 -18.45 -23.39 -6.21
N PHE A 170 -18.88 -22.24 -5.70
CA PHE A 170 -18.80 -20.99 -6.45
C PHE A 170 -17.34 -20.65 -6.80
N ILE A 171 -16.43 -20.75 -5.82
CA ILE A 171 -14.99 -20.55 -6.04
C ILE A 171 -14.46 -21.50 -7.11
N HIS A 172 -14.82 -22.79 -7.04
CA HIS A 172 -14.41 -23.79 -8.03
C HIS A 172 -14.88 -23.43 -9.45
N CYS A 173 -16.16 -23.09 -9.60
CA CYS A 173 -16.73 -22.69 -10.89
C CYS A 173 -16.02 -21.44 -11.45
N VAL A 174 -15.88 -20.37 -10.65
CA VAL A 174 -15.25 -19.14 -11.12
C VAL A 174 -13.80 -19.33 -11.56
N THR A 175 -13.06 -20.23 -10.89
CA THR A 175 -11.63 -20.43 -11.14
C THR A 175 -11.32 -21.45 -12.23
N HIS A 176 -12.13 -22.51 -12.37
CA HIS A 176 -11.79 -23.66 -13.23
C HIS A 176 -12.92 -24.11 -14.15
N ASN A 177 -14.17 -23.72 -13.89
CA ASN A 177 -15.33 -24.24 -14.60
C ASN A 177 -16.42 -23.17 -14.77
N TYR A 178 -16.03 -22.05 -15.38
CA TYR A 178 -16.88 -20.87 -15.51
C TYR A 178 -18.06 -21.15 -16.45
N GLU A 179 -17.86 -22.00 -17.47
CA GLU A 179 -18.86 -22.35 -18.47
C GLU A 179 -20.07 -23.10 -17.87
N ASN A 180 -19.87 -23.84 -16.78
CA ASN A 180 -20.94 -24.57 -16.09
C ASN A 180 -21.62 -23.73 -14.99
N LEU A 181 -21.24 -22.46 -14.82
CA LEU A 181 -21.84 -21.59 -13.82
C LEU A 181 -23.15 -21.00 -14.37
N GLU A 182 -24.28 -21.50 -13.90
CA GLU A 182 -25.62 -20.99 -14.25
C GLU A 182 -25.92 -19.64 -13.56
N MET A 183 -25.09 -18.63 -13.81
CA MET A 183 -25.22 -17.28 -13.28
C MET A 183 -24.84 -16.25 -14.33
N THR A 184 -25.55 -15.12 -14.35
CA THR A 184 -25.14 -13.95 -15.14
C THR A 184 -23.88 -13.31 -14.56
N ASP A 185 -23.10 -12.59 -15.38
CA ASP A 185 -21.92 -11.85 -14.92
C ASP A 185 -22.23 -10.91 -13.74
N ARG A 186 -23.43 -10.31 -13.75
CA ARG A 186 -23.92 -9.46 -12.66
C ARG A 186 -24.15 -10.22 -11.36
N GLN A 187 -24.71 -11.43 -11.44
CA GLN A 187 -24.85 -12.31 -10.27
C GLN A 187 -23.49 -12.75 -9.76
N VAL A 188 -22.55 -13.12 -10.65
CA VAL A 188 -21.18 -13.49 -10.28
C VAL A 188 -20.49 -12.33 -9.55
N ALA A 189 -20.58 -11.11 -10.07
CA ALA A 189 -20.05 -9.91 -9.41
C ALA A 189 -20.69 -9.66 -8.04
N GLY A 190 -22.02 -9.83 -7.93
CA GLY A 190 -22.74 -9.70 -6.67
C GLY A 190 -22.35 -10.75 -5.63
N VAL A 191 -22.17 -12.01 -6.03
CA VAL A 191 -21.68 -13.07 -5.12
C VAL A 191 -20.24 -12.78 -4.69
N LYS A 192 -19.35 -12.41 -5.62
CA LYS A 192 -17.97 -12.02 -5.27
C LYS A 192 -17.96 -10.91 -4.23
N ARG A 193 -18.81 -9.89 -4.37
CA ARG A 193 -18.96 -8.82 -3.38
C ARG A 193 -19.44 -9.38 -2.04
N ASP A 194 -20.49 -10.21 -2.04
CA ASP A 194 -21.08 -10.76 -0.82
C ASP A 194 -20.12 -11.67 -0.05
N LEU A 195 -19.27 -12.43 -0.74
CA LEU A 195 -18.22 -13.25 -0.13
C LEU A 195 -17.16 -12.44 0.64
N LEU A 196 -17.07 -11.13 0.41
CA LEU A 196 -16.10 -10.23 1.02
C LEU A 196 -16.70 -9.32 2.10
N LEU A 197 -18.00 -9.48 2.42
CA LEU A 197 -18.61 -8.73 3.50
C LEU A 197 -18.21 -9.33 4.85
N LEU A 198 -17.83 -8.49 5.81
CA LEU A 198 -17.33 -8.89 7.12
C LEU A 198 -18.36 -9.71 7.91
N GLU A 199 -19.63 -9.30 7.85
CA GLU A 199 -20.73 -10.02 8.52
C GLU A 199 -21.23 -11.24 7.72
N ASN A 200 -20.73 -11.46 6.51
CA ASN A 200 -21.16 -12.54 5.61
C ASN A 200 -20.08 -13.63 5.50
N GLN A 201 -19.50 -14.00 6.64
CA GLN A 201 -18.37 -14.91 6.74
C GLN A 201 -18.74 -16.15 7.56
N ILE A 202 -18.13 -17.28 7.21
CA ILE A 202 -18.07 -18.49 8.05
C ILE A 202 -16.63 -18.76 8.52
N PRO A 203 -16.45 -19.54 9.60
CA PRO A 203 -15.11 -19.86 10.08
C PRO A 203 -14.33 -20.64 9.03
N PHE A 204 -13.09 -20.21 8.78
CA PHE A 204 -12.19 -20.84 7.83
C PHE A 204 -11.95 -22.34 8.12
N PRO A 205 -11.90 -22.81 9.39
CA PRO A 205 -11.83 -24.25 9.67
C PRO A 205 -12.96 -25.06 9.03
N VAL A 206 -14.17 -24.51 8.90
CA VAL A 206 -15.29 -25.17 8.21
C VAL A 206 -14.97 -25.33 6.72
N LEU A 207 -14.48 -24.26 6.07
CA LEU A 207 -14.07 -24.31 4.67
C LEU A 207 -12.96 -25.33 4.46
N LYS A 208 -11.96 -25.36 5.35
CA LYS A 208 -10.84 -26.29 5.31
C LYS A 208 -11.29 -27.75 5.38
N SER A 209 -12.15 -28.09 6.35
CA SER A 209 -12.74 -29.43 6.49
C SER A 209 -13.53 -29.86 5.25
N LEU A 210 -14.27 -28.95 4.63
CA LEU A 210 -14.99 -29.27 3.39
C LEU A 210 -14.04 -29.45 2.20
N THR A 211 -13.02 -28.59 2.06
CA THR A 211 -12.02 -28.76 0.99
C THR A 211 -11.19 -30.01 1.12
N SER A 212 -10.83 -30.46 2.33
CA SER A 212 -10.06 -31.69 2.51
C SER A 212 -10.85 -32.89 1.98
N LEU A 213 -12.15 -32.95 2.28
CA LEU A 213 -13.03 -34.02 1.78
C LEU A 213 -13.16 -34.07 0.27
N ARG A 214 -13.10 -32.91 -0.40
CA ARG A 214 -13.25 -32.81 -1.86
C ARG A 214 -11.93 -32.99 -2.63
N TYR A 215 -10.84 -32.42 -2.12
CA TYR A 215 -9.61 -32.23 -2.90
C TYR A 215 -8.39 -33.02 -2.38
N GLU A 216 -8.40 -33.54 -1.15
CA GLU A 216 -7.28 -34.33 -0.65
C GLU A 216 -7.38 -35.77 -1.17
N LYS A 217 -6.63 -36.06 -2.24
CA LYS A 217 -6.33 -37.44 -2.65
C LYS A 217 -4.89 -37.88 -2.36
N ASP A 218 -3.93 -36.95 -2.23
CA ASP A 218 -2.48 -37.31 -2.19
C ASP A 218 -1.62 -36.43 -1.25
N GLY A 219 -2.19 -35.89 -0.16
CA GLY A 219 -1.45 -35.08 0.83
C GLY A 219 -1.05 -33.67 0.37
N THR A 220 -1.49 -33.25 -0.82
CA THR A 220 -1.33 -31.91 -1.37
C THR A 220 -2.59 -31.07 -1.12
N ASN A 221 -2.40 -29.87 -0.55
CA ASN A 221 -3.50 -28.94 -0.21
C ASN A 221 -4.04 -28.20 -1.46
N HIS A 222 -4.56 -28.96 -2.44
CA HIS A 222 -5.13 -28.43 -3.68
C HIS A 222 -6.37 -27.55 -3.42
N GLY A 223 -7.16 -27.88 -2.41
CA GLY A 223 -8.36 -27.12 -2.04
C GLY A 223 -8.07 -25.66 -1.67
N MET A 224 -7.06 -25.42 -0.82
CA MET A 224 -6.70 -24.05 -0.44
C MET A 224 -6.04 -23.29 -1.59
N LYS A 225 -5.37 -23.97 -2.51
CA LYS A 225 -4.86 -23.33 -3.72
C LYS A 225 -6.00 -22.69 -4.52
N HIS A 226 -7.15 -23.36 -4.66
CA HIS A 226 -8.31 -22.79 -5.37
C HIS A 226 -8.85 -21.53 -4.69
N VAL A 227 -8.92 -21.50 -3.36
CA VAL A 227 -9.36 -20.31 -2.61
C VAL A 227 -8.37 -19.15 -2.79
N ASN A 228 -7.07 -19.43 -2.70
CA ASN A 228 -6.02 -18.43 -2.90
C ASN A 228 -6.01 -17.90 -4.35
N ASP A 229 -6.13 -18.79 -5.34
CA ASP A 229 -6.18 -18.43 -6.77
C ASP A 229 -7.43 -17.58 -7.06
N PHE A 230 -8.57 -17.90 -6.44
CA PHE A 230 -9.77 -17.07 -6.52
C PHE A 230 -9.52 -15.65 -6.01
N LEU A 231 -9.01 -15.50 -4.78
CA LEU A 231 -8.75 -14.18 -4.21
C LEU A 231 -7.68 -13.42 -5.01
N PHE A 232 -6.65 -14.10 -5.50
CA PHE A 232 -5.57 -13.47 -6.22
C PHE A 232 -6.00 -13.05 -7.63
N PHE A 233 -6.51 -13.98 -8.45
CA PHE A 233 -6.82 -13.71 -9.86
C PHE A 233 -8.18 -13.06 -10.08
N HIS A 234 -9.18 -13.36 -9.25
CA HIS A 234 -10.56 -12.90 -9.48
C HIS A 234 -11.01 -11.76 -8.57
N ILE A 235 -10.31 -11.50 -7.46
CA ILE A 235 -10.56 -10.36 -6.58
C ILE A 235 -9.46 -9.29 -6.71
N LEU A 236 -8.21 -9.62 -6.40
CA LEU A 236 -7.10 -8.66 -6.46
C LEU A 236 -6.68 -8.30 -7.88
N ASN A 237 -6.86 -9.22 -8.83
CA ASN A 237 -6.57 -9.09 -10.25
C ASN A 237 -5.26 -8.32 -10.53
N PRO A 238 -4.10 -8.81 -10.02
CA PRO A 238 -2.83 -8.15 -10.22
C PRO A 238 -2.47 -8.19 -11.70
N LYS A 239 -1.86 -7.09 -12.20
CA LYS A 239 -1.44 -7.03 -13.59
C LYS A 239 -0.42 -8.11 -13.93
N ASP A 240 -0.81 -9.05 -14.77
CA ASP A 240 0.14 -9.76 -15.61
C ASP A 240 0.74 -8.78 -16.62
N LYS A 241 2.07 -8.67 -16.62
CA LYS A 241 2.77 -7.91 -17.66
C LYS A 241 2.97 -8.80 -18.88
N PRO A 242 2.51 -8.41 -20.08
CA PRO A 242 3.33 -8.54 -21.25
C PRO A 242 4.12 -7.21 -21.37
N LEU A 243 5.41 -7.16 -21.70
CA LEU A 243 5.91 -7.40 -23.05
C LEU A 243 7.45 -7.50 -22.97
N ARG A 244 7.96 -8.74 -22.99
CA ARG A 244 9.36 -9.09 -23.29
C ARG A 244 9.82 -8.49 -24.64
N THR A 245 8.89 -8.18 -25.53
CA THR A 245 9.08 -7.62 -26.88
C THR A 245 9.58 -6.17 -26.90
N ARG A 246 9.21 -5.31 -25.93
CA ARG A 246 9.70 -3.91 -25.90
C ARG A 246 11.19 -3.83 -25.53
N LYS A 247 11.70 -4.82 -24.77
CA LYS A 247 13.14 -4.94 -24.45
C LYS A 247 13.98 -5.33 -25.67
N LEU A 248 13.49 -6.27 -26.49
CA LEU A 248 14.20 -6.72 -27.70
C LEU A 248 14.27 -5.60 -28.76
N LEU A 249 13.19 -4.83 -28.93
CA LEU A 249 13.13 -3.71 -29.87
C LEU A 249 14.11 -2.59 -29.51
N TRP A 250 14.24 -2.22 -28.23
CA TRP A 250 15.22 -1.20 -27.82
C TRP A 250 16.66 -1.68 -27.93
N SER A 251 16.95 -2.94 -27.61
CA SER A 251 18.30 -3.49 -27.80
C SER A 251 18.70 -3.58 -29.28
N THR A 252 17.77 -3.93 -30.17
CA THR A 252 18.02 -4.01 -31.61
C THR A 252 18.17 -2.62 -32.24
N VAL A 253 17.33 -1.65 -31.84
CA VAL A 253 17.46 -0.24 -32.28
C VAL A 253 18.74 0.42 -31.75
N SER A 254 19.15 0.17 -30.50
CA SER A 254 20.44 0.65 -29.98
C SER A 254 21.65 0.01 -30.67
N LEU A 255 21.60 -1.28 -31.03
CA LEU A 255 22.66 -1.90 -31.84
C LEU A 255 22.73 -1.23 -33.22
N LEU A 256 21.60 -1.08 -33.92
CA LEU A 256 21.54 -0.45 -35.24
C LEU A 256 22.09 0.99 -35.24
N LEU A 257 21.76 1.79 -34.22
CA LEU A 257 22.27 3.15 -34.07
C LEU A 257 23.78 3.22 -33.75
N MET A 258 24.38 2.17 -33.18
CA MET A 258 25.83 2.06 -33.01
C MET A 258 26.56 1.72 -34.33
N PHE A 259 25.94 0.99 -35.25
CA PHE A 259 26.58 0.61 -36.52
C PHE A 259 26.40 1.64 -37.64
N LEU A 260 25.38 2.49 -37.56
CA LEU A 260 25.10 3.54 -38.54
C LEU A 260 26.28 4.52 -38.75
N PRO A 261 26.96 5.02 -37.71
CA PRO A 261 28.09 5.96 -37.84
C PRO A 261 29.38 5.28 -38.31
N ILE A 262 29.49 3.95 -38.19
CA ILE A 262 30.63 3.17 -38.69
C ILE A 262 30.43 2.83 -40.16
N ALA A 263 29.21 2.47 -40.59
CA ALA A 263 28.95 2.09 -41.97
C ALA A 263 28.84 3.29 -42.94
N LEU A 264 28.26 4.40 -42.48
CA LEU A 264 28.00 5.59 -43.31
C LEU A 264 29.27 6.23 -43.88
N PRO A 265 30.40 6.35 -43.14
CA PRO A 265 31.65 6.88 -43.68
C PRO A 265 32.28 5.98 -44.75
N PHE A 266 32.19 4.65 -44.60
CA PHE A 266 32.69 3.70 -45.62
C PHE A 266 31.89 3.75 -46.92
N VAL A 267 30.57 4.00 -46.83
CA VAL A 267 29.71 4.17 -48.01
C VAL A 267 29.95 5.52 -48.68
N LEU A 268 30.10 6.61 -47.91
CA LEU A 268 30.37 7.96 -48.42
C LEU A 268 31.80 8.12 -48.96
N SER A 269 32.77 7.35 -48.43
CA SER A 269 34.15 7.30 -48.95
C SER A 269 34.24 6.84 -50.40
N ARG A 270 33.22 6.16 -50.94
CA ARG A 270 33.16 5.78 -52.36
C ARG A 270 32.79 6.93 -53.31
N TYR A 271 32.31 8.07 -52.80
CA TYR A 271 31.74 9.16 -53.60
C TYR A 271 32.56 10.47 -53.61
N ASN A 272 33.85 10.38 -53.30
CA ASN A 272 34.91 11.35 -53.66
C ASN A 272 35.10 12.61 -52.78
N HIS A 273 36.31 12.69 -52.19
CA HIS A 273 37.18 13.82 -51.80
C HIS A 273 37.84 13.60 -50.43
N GLY A 274 38.98 12.89 -50.43
CA GLY A 274 39.68 12.37 -49.25
C GLY A 274 40.29 13.40 -48.28
N LEU A 275 40.27 14.71 -48.58
CA LEU A 275 40.90 15.71 -47.72
C LEU A 275 39.96 16.28 -46.63
N VAL A 276 38.66 16.39 -46.89
CA VAL A 276 37.66 16.83 -45.90
C VAL A 276 37.24 15.67 -44.98
N PHE A 277 37.39 14.44 -45.47
CA PHE A 277 37.02 13.23 -44.73
C PHE A 277 37.96 12.95 -43.55
N LEU A 278 39.27 13.13 -43.73
CA LEU A 278 40.26 12.89 -42.66
C LEU A 278 40.12 13.84 -41.47
N SER A 279 39.64 15.07 -41.68
CA SER A 279 39.47 16.06 -40.60
C SER A 279 38.15 15.89 -39.83
N MET A 280 37.15 15.21 -40.41
CA MET A 280 35.86 14.94 -39.77
C MET A 280 35.84 13.64 -38.96
N VAL A 281 36.68 12.66 -39.31
CA VAL A 281 36.80 11.38 -38.58
C VAL A 281 37.09 11.57 -37.07
N PRO A 282 38.02 12.45 -36.63
CA PRO A 282 38.27 12.70 -35.21
C PRO A 282 37.07 13.33 -34.51
N ILE A 283 36.31 14.19 -35.20
CA ILE A 283 35.13 14.89 -34.64
C ILE A 283 34.00 13.89 -34.42
N PHE A 284 33.74 12.98 -35.37
CA PHE A 284 32.77 11.90 -35.22
C PHE A 284 33.18 10.93 -34.09
N PHE A 285 34.47 10.57 -34.01
CA PHE A 285 34.99 9.75 -32.91
C PHE A 285 34.83 10.44 -31.55
N LEU A 286 35.11 11.74 -31.45
CA LEU A 286 34.89 12.53 -30.23
C LEU A 286 33.40 12.61 -29.86
N MET A 287 32.51 12.76 -30.85
CA MET A 287 31.07 12.82 -30.60
C MET A 287 30.54 11.48 -30.08
N GLU A 288 31.02 10.34 -30.62
CA GLU A 288 30.69 9.01 -30.09
C GLU A 288 31.25 8.80 -28.67
N LEU A 289 32.50 9.19 -28.43
CA LEU A 289 33.14 9.09 -27.11
C LEU A 289 32.45 9.97 -26.05
N CYS A 290 31.96 11.15 -26.43
CA CYS A 290 31.35 12.11 -25.50
C CYS A 290 29.84 11.95 -25.32
N LEU A 291 29.10 11.37 -26.27
CA LEU A 291 27.64 11.25 -26.18
C LEU A 291 27.14 9.80 -26.12
N VAL A 292 27.69 8.89 -26.92
CA VAL A 292 27.19 7.51 -27.04
C VAL A 292 27.73 6.66 -25.90
N ILE A 293 29.02 6.76 -25.58
CA ILE A 293 29.65 5.98 -24.51
C ILE A 293 29.08 6.35 -23.12
N PRO A 294 28.89 7.63 -22.75
CA PRO A 294 28.28 7.99 -21.47
C PRO A 294 26.80 7.63 -21.40
N ALA A 295 26.04 7.75 -22.51
CA ALA A 295 24.64 7.32 -22.55
C ALA A 295 24.51 5.79 -22.43
N TRP A 296 25.41 5.03 -23.06
CA TRP A 296 25.47 3.57 -22.96
C TRP A 296 25.92 3.12 -21.56
N LEU A 297 26.95 3.74 -20.97
CA LEU A 297 27.36 3.51 -19.59
C LEU A 297 26.25 3.89 -18.61
N LEU A 298 25.53 5.00 -18.81
CA LEU A 298 24.38 5.40 -18.00
C LEU A 298 23.25 4.38 -18.12
N TRP A 299 22.96 3.87 -19.31
CA TRP A 299 21.99 2.79 -19.53
C TRP A 299 22.43 1.48 -18.86
N LEU A 300 23.71 1.14 -18.93
CA LEU A 300 24.29 -0.07 -18.34
C LEU A 300 24.36 0.02 -16.80
N LEU A 301 24.56 1.22 -16.25
CA LEU A 301 24.46 1.53 -14.82
C LEU A 301 23.01 1.51 -14.33
N LEU A 302 22.05 1.93 -15.16
CA LEU A 302 20.61 1.83 -14.91
C LEU A 302 20.04 0.40 -15.12
N ARG A 303 20.81 -0.52 -15.71
CA ARG A 303 20.47 -1.93 -15.96
C ARG A 303 20.43 -2.82 -14.70
N LYS A 304 20.60 -2.25 -13.50
CA LYS A 304 20.66 -3.05 -12.25
C LYS A 304 19.42 -3.94 -12.10
N GLY A 305 19.70 -5.23 -11.92
CA GLY A 305 18.85 -6.35 -12.28
C GLY A 305 17.41 -6.30 -11.77
N ARG A 306 16.47 -6.51 -12.70
CA ARG A 306 15.15 -7.07 -12.40
C ARG A 306 15.13 -8.49 -12.94
N GLN A 307 15.62 -9.44 -12.12
CA GLN A 307 15.12 -10.80 -12.20
C GLN A 307 13.61 -10.72 -11.96
N ALA A 308 12.84 -11.21 -12.93
CA ALA A 308 11.45 -11.56 -12.67
C ALA A 308 11.51 -12.76 -11.73
N SER A 309 11.12 -12.55 -10.47
CA SER A 309 10.76 -13.66 -9.60
C SER A 309 9.58 -14.34 -10.26
N GLY A 310 9.75 -15.58 -10.70
CA GLY A 310 8.62 -16.46 -10.97
C GLY A 310 7.77 -16.49 -9.71
N TYR A 311 6.48 -16.29 -9.88
CA TYR A 311 5.51 -16.46 -8.80
C TYR A 311 5.28 -17.98 -8.70
N ASP A 312 6.19 -18.64 -7.99
CA ASP A 312 6.02 -20.03 -7.62
C ASP A 312 6.33 -20.12 -6.11
N SER A 313 5.32 -19.77 -5.32
CA SER A 313 5.33 -20.01 -3.89
C SER A 313 3.88 -20.11 -3.44
N GLN A 314 3.46 -21.35 -3.18
CA GLN A 314 2.29 -21.71 -2.42
C GLN A 314 2.26 -20.86 -1.14
N TRP A 315 1.47 -19.79 -1.16
CA TRP A 315 1.32 -18.90 -0.02
C TRP A 315 0.48 -19.63 1.03
N GLN A 316 1.06 -19.84 2.20
CA GLN A 316 0.37 -20.29 3.40
C GLN A 316 0.71 -19.29 4.50
N PRO A 317 -0.30 -18.71 5.17
CA PRO A 317 -0.06 -17.79 6.27
C PRO A 317 0.53 -18.56 7.46
N ASP A 318 1.38 -17.88 8.25
CA ASP A 318 1.99 -18.46 9.46
C ASP A 318 0.94 -18.77 10.56
N GLU A 319 -0.21 -18.08 10.50
CA GLU A 319 -1.41 -18.33 11.32
C GLU A 319 -2.61 -18.61 10.41
N GLU A 320 -3.42 -19.59 10.77
CA GLU A 320 -4.65 -19.93 10.02
C GLU A 320 -5.63 -18.75 10.07
N PRO A 321 -6.12 -18.26 8.90
CA PRO A 321 -7.06 -17.14 8.89
C PRO A 321 -8.38 -17.56 9.54
N ALA A 322 -9.06 -16.63 10.19
CA ALA A 322 -10.36 -16.87 10.82
C ALA A 322 -11.48 -17.05 9.80
N HIS A 323 -11.39 -16.35 8.68
CA HIS A 323 -12.41 -16.30 7.62
C HIS A 323 -11.82 -15.79 6.29
N LEU A 324 -12.60 -15.86 5.21
CA LEU A 324 -12.15 -15.52 3.85
C LEU A 324 -11.70 -14.06 3.70
N LEU A 325 -12.39 -13.11 4.32
CA LEU A 325 -11.99 -11.70 4.31
C LEU A 325 -10.63 -11.44 5.00
N GLN A 326 -10.29 -12.16 6.08
CA GLN A 326 -8.97 -12.06 6.71
C GLN A 326 -7.88 -12.63 5.81
N LEU A 327 -8.18 -13.72 5.11
CA LEU A 327 -7.29 -14.26 4.08
C LEU A 327 -7.02 -13.23 2.97
N LEU A 328 -8.05 -12.55 2.47
CA LEU A 328 -7.89 -11.45 1.51
C LEU A 328 -7.02 -10.33 2.10
N TYR A 329 -7.26 -9.93 3.34
CA TYR A 329 -6.47 -8.91 4.03
C TYR A 329 -4.97 -9.26 4.06
N PHE A 330 -4.63 -10.51 4.39
CA PHE A 330 -3.24 -10.97 4.38
C PHE A 330 -2.60 -10.95 2.99
N LEU A 331 -3.33 -11.38 1.96
CA LEU A 331 -2.87 -11.30 0.56
C LEU A 331 -2.66 -9.83 0.15
N PHE A 332 -3.53 -8.94 0.60
CA PHE A 332 -3.51 -7.53 0.23
C PHE A 332 -2.36 -6.76 0.90
N ILE A 333 -1.91 -7.14 2.09
CA ILE A 333 -0.73 -6.55 2.72
C ILE A 333 0.57 -7.04 2.06
N GLY A 334 0.58 -8.27 1.55
CA GLY A 334 1.74 -8.89 0.92
C GLY A 334 2.71 -9.52 1.93
N SER A 335 3.12 -10.75 1.63
CA SER A 335 3.90 -11.73 2.42
C SER A 335 5.29 -11.29 2.96
N HIS A 336 5.65 -10.01 3.00
CA HIS A 336 6.99 -9.59 3.46
C HIS A 336 7.06 -9.08 4.90
N TYR A 337 5.95 -9.03 5.65
CA TYR A 337 5.96 -8.46 7.01
C TYR A 337 6.30 -9.47 8.14
N ILE A 338 6.53 -10.77 7.86
CA ILE A 338 6.92 -11.76 8.91
C ILE A 338 8.37 -12.27 8.78
N LYS A 339 9.17 -11.83 7.79
CA LYS A 339 10.62 -12.10 7.81
C LYS A 339 11.37 -11.01 8.57
N GLY A 340 11.70 -11.33 9.83
CA GLY A 340 12.52 -10.55 10.73
C GLY A 340 13.80 -10.01 10.08
N LYS A 341 14.22 -8.84 10.58
CA LYS A 341 15.46 -8.09 10.29
C LYS A 341 16.56 -8.92 9.61
N SER A 342 16.49 -9.05 8.28
CA SER A 342 17.60 -9.51 7.47
C SER A 342 18.45 -8.29 7.13
N SER A 343 19.53 -8.13 7.87
CA SER A 343 20.62 -7.21 7.64
C SER A 343 20.97 -7.09 6.14
N SER A 344 20.90 -5.87 5.63
CA SER A 344 21.43 -5.51 4.32
C SER A 344 22.92 -5.84 4.29
N ARG A 345 23.29 -6.97 3.67
CA ARG A 345 24.69 -7.31 3.40
C ARG A 345 25.32 -6.23 2.52
N ARG A 346 26.34 -5.62 3.12
CA ARG A 346 27.28 -4.66 2.55
C ARG A 346 27.97 -5.31 1.34
N CYS A 347 27.94 -4.67 0.17
CA CYS A 347 28.96 -4.90 -0.85
C CYS A 347 29.12 -3.68 -1.75
N GLY A 348 30.36 -3.21 -1.90
CA GLY A 348 30.72 -2.09 -2.77
C GLY A 348 31.84 -1.17 -2.25
N HIS A 349 32.90 -1.73 -1.67
CA HIS A 349 34.16 -0.99 -1.47
C HIS A 349 34.84 -0.78 -2.83
N CYS A 350 34.50 0.31 -3.52
CA CYS A 350 35.35 0.98 -4.53
C CYS A 350 34.78 2.32 -5.05
N LEU A 351 33.60 2.76 -4.61
CA LEU A 351 33.06 4.10 -4.92
C LEU A 351 33.07 5.06 -3.72
N SER A 352 33.69 4.67 -2.61
CA SER A 352 33.70 5.50 -1.40
C SER A 352 34.44 6.81 -1.63
N TYR A 353 35.57 6.85 -2.34
CA TYR A 353 36.35 8.10 -2.45
C TYR A 353 35.65 9.21 -3.24
N LEU A 354 35.02 8.89 -4.38
CA LEU A 354 34.28 9.88 -5.18
C LEU A 354 32.98 10.32 -4.48
N ALA A 355 32.28 9.39 -3.84
CA ALA A 355 31.08 9.69 -3.05
C ALA A 355 31.41 10.48 -1.77
N THR A 356 32.58 10.25 -1.17
CA THR A 356 33.05 11.00 0.00
C THR A 356 33.51 12.41 -0.38
N TRP A 357 34.11 12.56 -1.56
CA TRP A 357 34.51 13.87 -2.11
C TRP A 357 33.28 14.73 -2.49
N LEU A 358 32.28 14.16 -3.18
CA LEU A 358 31.01 14.84 -3.49
C LEU A 358 30.19 15.17 -2.22
N LYS A 359 30.18 14.28 -1.22
CA LYS A 359 29.53 14.56 0.09
C LYS A 359 30.23 15.66 0.88
N LYS A 360 31.53 15.92 0.64
CA LYS A 360 32.30 16.97 1.32
C LYS A 360 31.98 18.37 0.77
N PHE A 361 31.62 18.47 -0.51
CA PHE A 361 31.24 19.72 -1.17
C PHE A 361 29.79 20.15 -0.91
N ILE A 362 28.87 19.20 -0.69
CA ILE A 362 27.44 19.48 -0.44
C ILE A 362 27.11 19.35 1.06
N ARG A 363 27.93 19.97 1.93
CA ARG A 363 27.65 19.99 3.36
C ARG A 363 26.56 21.01 3.67
N THR A 364 25.31 20.73 3.31
CA THR A 364 24.18 21.30 4.04
C THR A 364 24.20 20.66 5.42
N LYS A 365 24.49 21.44 6.46
CA LYS A 365 24.29 21.01 7.84
C LYS A 365 22.81 20.67 8.03
N CYS A 366 22.41 19.41 7.85
CA CYS A 366 21.20 18.91 8.49
C CYS A 366 21.50 18.91 9.98
N LYS A 367 21.00 19.94 10.69
CA LYS A 367 20.84 19.83 12.14
C LYS A 367 19.92 18.62 12.40
N PRO A 368 20.14 17.82 13.44
CA PRO A 368 19.09 16.93 13.91
C PRO A 368 17.93 17.84 14.33
N VAL A 369 16.89 17.90 13.50
CA VAL A 369 15.67 18.63 13.82
C VAL A 369 15.07 17.90 15.02
N ALA A 370 14.79 18.65 16.08
CA ALA A 370 14.16 18.15 17.29
C ALA A 370 12.92 17.32 16.93
N ARG A 371 12.70 16.21 17.64
CA ARG A 371 11.42 15.48 17.63
C ARG A 371 10.32 16.48 17.99
N GLY A 372 9.65 17.01 16.97
CA GLY A 372 8.77 18.15 17.14
C GLY A 372 8.02 18.45 15.85
N ARG A 373 6.90 17.74 15.67
CA ARG A 373 5.68 18.15 14.94
C ARG A 373 5.91 18.77 13.56
N ARG A 374 5.92 17.94 12.51
CA ARG A 374 5.41 18.23 11.14
C ARG A 374 5.63 17.05 10.17
N GLY A 375 5.11 15.87 10.50
CA GLY A 375 5.24 14.68 9.63
C GLY A 375 4.00 13.79 9.57
N HIS A 376 2.80 14.32 9.84
CA HIS A 376 1.65 13.45 10.11
C HIS A 376 0.62 13.36 8.98
N TYR A 377 0.69 14.21 7.95
CA TYR A 377 -0.23 14.15 6.82
C TYR A 377 0.48 14.55 5.51
N LEU A 378 0.30 13.73 4.47
CA LEU A 378 0.64 14.07 3.10
C LEU A 378 -0.57 14.83 2.53
N TYR A 379 -0.39 16.02 1.98
CA TYR A 379 -1.47 16.85 1.42
C TYR A 379 -1.16 17.29 -0.02
N TYR A 380 -0.56 16.40 -0.81
CA TYR A 380 -0.17 16.72 -2.18
C TYR A 380 -0.92 15.83 -3.16
N THR A 381 -1.62 16.47 -4.07
CA THR A 381 -2.34 15.82 -5.17
C THR A 381 -1.37 15.25 -6.21
N ALA A 382 -1.82 14.28 -7.00
CA ALA A 382 -0.98 13.65 -8.01
C ALA A 382 -0.48 14.67 -9.05
N LYS A 383 -1.33 15.62 -9.46
CA LYS A 383 -0.98 16.75 -10.33
C LYS A 383 0.10 17.64 -9.72
N GLU A 384 0.05 17.95 -8.44
CA GLU A 384 1.07 18.76 -7.75
C GLU A 384 2.41 18.04 -7.65
N LEU A 385 2.38 16.77 -7.23
CA LEU A 385 3.59 15.96 -7.16
C LEU A 385 4.26 15.84 -8.54
N LYS A 386 3.47 15.68 -9.60
CA LYS A 386 3.96 15.68 -10.99
C LYS A 386 4.61 17.00 -11.38
N LYS A 387 4.03 18.14 -11.01
CA LYS A 387 4.62 19.48 -11.26
C LYS A 387 5.97 19.65 -10.58
N VAL A 388 6.16 19.07 -9.40
CA VAL A 388 7.43 19.09 -8.64
C VAL A 388 8.43 18.02 -9.11
N GLY A 389 8.12 17.30 -10.19
CA GLY A 389 9.02 16.32 -10.79
C GLY A 389 8.99 14.95 -10.11
N ILE A 390 7.94 14.63 -9.35
CA ILE A 390 7.70 13.26 -8.86
C ILE A 390 6.95 12.48 -9.94
N ARG A 391 7.48 11.30 -10.27
CA ARG A 391 6.92 10.40 -11.28
C ARG A 391 6.25 9.22 -10.58
N PHE A 392 5.08 8.85 -11.09
CA PHE A 392 4.33 7.70 -10.60
C PHE A 392 4.71 6.43 -11.36
N MET A 393 4.79 5.32 -10.63
CA MET A 393 5.05 4.00 -11.20
C MET A 393 4.18 2.93 -10.52
N SER A 394 3.61 2.02 -11.31
CA SER A 394 2.90 0.87 -10.75
C SER A 394 3.87 -0.14 -10.14
N SER A 395 3.43 -0.80 -9.07
CA SER A 395 4.07 -1.99 -8.55
C SER A 395 3.82 -3.20 -9.43
N GLN A 396 4.60 -4.25 -9.18
CA GLN A 396 4.40 -5.57 -9.79
C GLN A 396 3.37 -6.39 -9.02
N THR A 397 3.02 -5.95 -7.81
CA THR A 397 2.07 -6.61 -6.91
C THR A 397 0.93 -5.64 -6.59
N SER A 398 -0.19 -6.18 -6.11
CA SER A 398 -1.28 -5.40 -5.51
C SER A 398 -1.07 -5.20 -4.00
N ALA A 399 0.14 -5.48 -3.47
CA ALA A 399 0.40 -5.44 -2.04
C ALA A 399 0.52 -4.01 -1.51
N LEU A 400 -0.19 -3.69 -0.42
CA LEU A 400 -0.17 -2.37 0.21
C LEU A 400 1.21 -2.00 0.77
N THR A 401 2.02 -2.98 1.16
CA THR A 401 3.41 -2.76 1.60
C THR A 401 4.35 -2.28 0.49
N ASP A 402 3.90 -2.29 -0.77
CA ASP A 402 4.73 -1.98 -1.93
C ASP A 402 4.77 -0.48 -2.31
N VAL A 403 4.09 0.36 -1.52
CA VAL A 403 4.20 1.82 -1.56
C VAL A 403 5.61 2.24 -1.17
N LYS A 404 6.38 2.75 -2.14
CA LYS A 404 7.80 3.10 -1.95
C LYS A 404 8.13 4.39 -2.66
N PHE A 405 8.88 5.26 -2.00
CA PHE A 405 9.48 6.42 -2.64
C PHE A 405 10.96 6.20 -2.91
N LYS A 406 11.44 6.78 -4.01
CA LYS A 406 12.86 6.86 -4.34
C LYS A 406 13.18 8.27 -4.79
N SER A 407 13.87 9.02 -3.94
CA SER A 407 14.39 10.31 -4.36
C SER A 407 15.62 10.12 -5.26
N SER A 408 15.64 10.87 -6.37
CA SER A 408 16.82 11.04 -7.23
C SER A 408 17.28 12.49 -7.17
N PHE A 409 18.38 12.81 -7.84
CA PHE A 409 19.00 14.13 -7.77
C PHE A 409 18.07 15.24 -8.30
N PHE A 410 17.31 14.98 -9.36
CA PHE A 410 16.44 15.97 -10.03
C PHE A 410 14.95 15.63 -10.02
N TYR A 411 14.58 14.41 -9.64
CA TYR A 411 13.20 13.94 -9.70
C TYR A 411 12.97 12.90 -8.60
N GLY A 412 11.72 12.55 -8.38
CA GLY A 412 11.30 11.54 -7.41
C GLY A 412 10.54 10.45 -8.12
N THR A 413 10.54 9.25 -7.58
CA THR A 413 9.70 8.17 -8.10
C THR A 413 8.86 7.61 -6.97
N LEU A 414 7.55 7.78 -7.07
CA LEU A 414 6.58 7.19 -6.16
C LEU A 414 6.02 5.92 -6.82
N LYS A 415 6.33 4.78 -6.22
CA LYS A 415 5.84 3.47 -6.63
C LYS A 415 4.62 3.12 -5.79
N LEU A 416 3.50 2.79 -6.42
CA LEU A 416 2.23 2.44 -5.76
C LEU A 416 1.72 1.07 -6.22
N PRO A 417 1.03 0.30 -5.36
CA PRO A 417 0.35 -0.93 -5.77
C PRO A 417 -0.68 -0.66 -6.85
N SER A 418 -0.86 -1.63 -7.75
CA SER A 418 -1.95 -1.56 -8.73
C SER A 418 -3.24 -1.95 -8.02
N ILE A 419 -4.30 -1.16 -8.20
CA ILE A 419 -5.63 -1.46 -7.69
C ILE A 419 -6.64 -1.41 -8.84
N THR A 420 -7.53 -2.40 -8.87
CA THR A 420 -8.66 -2.46 -9.78
C THR A 420 -9.87 -1.86 -9.07
N ILE A 421 -10.54 -0.89 -9.72
CA ILE A 421 -11.73 -0.21 -9.21
C ILE A 421 -12.92 -0.66 -10.04
N ASP A 422 -13.83 -1.39 -9.41
CA ASP A 422 -15.10 -1.88 -9.93
C ASP A 422 -16.25 -1.59 -8.95
N GLU A 423 -17.47 -2.04 -9.28
CA GLU A 423 -18.66 -1.86 -8.44
C GLU A 423 -18.54 -2.48 -7.03
N SER A 424 -17.71 -3.51 -6.86
CA SER A 424 -17.53 -4.21 -5.58
C SER A 424 -16.45 -3.58 -4.70
N THR A 425 -15.54 -2.80 -5.31
CA THR A 425 -14.35 -2.26 -4.65
C THR A 425 -14.69 -1.39 -3.45
N ARG A 426 -15.77 -0.59 -3.56
CA ARG A 426 -16.26 0.25 -2.45
C ARG A 426 -16.62 -0.61 -1.23
N SER A 427 -17.44 -1.64 -1.43
CA SER A 427 -17.83 -2.56 -0.35
C SER A 427 -16.63 -3.32 0.20
N MET A 428 -15.74 -3.84 -0.67
CA MET A 428 -14.54 -4.56 -0.24
C MET A 428 -13.67 -3.71 0.70
N LEU A 429 -13.35 -2.47 0.33
CA LEU A 429 -12.50 -1.58 1.14
C LEU A 429 -13.17 -1.22 2.48
N PHE A 430 -14.47 -0.90 2.50
CA PHE A 430 -15.19 -0.63 3.75
C PHE A 430 -15.23 -1.83 4.70
N ASN A 431 -15.37 -3.05 4.16
CA ASN A 431 -15.37 -4.27 4.98
C ASN A 431 -13.97 -4.60 5.51
N LEU A 432 -12.91 -4.34 4.72
CA LEU A 432 -11.54 -4.46 5.21
C LEU A 432 -11.23 -3.43 6.31
N VAL A 433 -11.68 -2.18 6.18
CA VAL A 433 -11.55 -1.16 7.23
C VAL A 433 -12.36 -1.52 8.49
N ALA A 434 -13.58 -2.00 8.31
CA ALA A 434 -14.39 -2.50 9.42
C ALA A 434 -13.70 -3.67 10.13
N TYR A 435 -13.03 -4.55 9.37
CA TYR A 435 -12.23 -5.63 9.93
C TYR A 435 -11.03 -5.10 10.74
N GLU A 436 -10.25 -4.18 10.17
CA GLU A 436 -9.09 -3.57 10.86
C GLU A 436 -9.49 -2.94 12.21
N THR A 437 -10.59 -2.19 12.22
CA THR A 437 -11.08 -1.49 13.41
C THR A 437 -11.67 -2.45 14.44
N SER A 438 -12.51 -3.39 14.01
CA SER A 438 -13.19 -4.33 14.91
C SER A 438 -12.26 -5.41 15.48
N ALA A 439 -11.26 -5.85 14.71
CA ALA A 439 -10.21 -6.74 15.19
C ALA A 439 -9.08 -6.00 15.93
N ALA A 440 -9.19 -4.67 16.09
CA ALA A 440 -8.21 -3.80 16.73
C ALA A 440 -6.77 -4.03 16.21
N LEU A 441 -6.63 -4.13 14.89
CA LEU A 441 -5.36 -4.41 14.25
C LEU A 441 -4.40 -3.22 14.41
N ASN A 442 -3.12 -3.53 14.56
CA ASN A 442 -2.07 -2.53 14.57
C ASN A 442 -0.84 -3.12 13.86
N PRO A 443 -0.40 -2.56 12.73
CA PRO A 443 -0.86 -1.30 12.12
C PRO A 443 -2.09 -1.44 11.18
N LEU A 444 -2.78 -0.33 10.93
CA LEU A 444 -3.95 -0.22 10.03
C LEU A 444 -3.51 0.04 8.57
N TRP A 445 -3.16 -1.01 7.82
CA TRP A 445 -2.61 -0.89 6.46
C TRP A 445 -3.62 -0.39 5.42
N VAL A 446 -4.83 -0.94 5.39
CA VAL A 446 -5.88 -0.61 4.43
C VAL A 446 -6.37 0.81 4.67
N THR A 447 -6.69 1.15 5.92
CA THR A 447 -7.06 2.52 6.32
C THR A 447 -5.98 3.53 5.91
N SER A 448 -4.72 3.23 6.22
CA SER A 448 -3.60 4.13 5.87
C SER A 448 -3.38 4.26 4.37
N TYR A 449 -3.63 3.21 3.60
CA TYR A 449 -3.57 3.25 2.14
C TYR A 449 -4.70 4.08 1.55
N ILE A 450 -5.94 3.93 2.02
CA ILE A 450 -7.08 4.74 1.57
C ILE A 450 -6.81 6.22 1.84
N CYS A 451 -6.36 6.58 3.04
CA CYS A 451 -6.01 7.97 3.35
C CYS A 451 -4.83 8.47 2.50
N PHE A 452 -3.84 7.62 2.22
CA PHE A 452 -2.73 7.98 1.35
C PHE A 452 -3.19 8.23 -0.09
N MET A 453 -4.12 7.42 -0.61
CA MET A 453 -4.71 7.59 -1.94
C MET A 453 -5.63 8.82 -1.99
N ASN A 454 -6.43 9.07 -0.95
CA ASN A 454 -7.22 10.28 -0.78
C ASN A 454 -6.36 11.54 -0.86
N SER A 455 -5.20 11.57 -0.19
CA SER A 455 -4.25 12.68 -0.31
C SER A 455 -3.73 12.92 -1.73
N LEU A 456 -3.64 11.86 -2.55
CA LEU A 456 -3.15 11.93 -3.93
C LEU A 456 -4.24 12.25 -4.95
N ILE A 457 -5.51 12.00 -4.64
CA ILE A 457 -6.62 12.04 -5.58
C ILE A 457 -7.62 13.07 -5.11
N ASP A 458 -7.57 14.27 -5.68
CA ASP A 458 -8.53 15.33 -5.38
C ASP A 458 -9.66 15.35 -6.44
N ASP A 459 -9.30 15.20 -7.71
CA ASP A 459 -10.26 15.23 -8.83
C ASP A 459 -9.98 14.16 -9.92
N ALA A 460 -10.79 14.18 -10.97
CA ALA A 460 -10.65 13.28 -12.11
C ALA A 460 -9.29 13.36 -12.83
N ASP A 461 -8.60 14.51 -12.82
CA ASP A 461 -7.30 14.66 -13.48
C ASP A 461 -6.20 13.93 -12.69
N ASP A 462 -6.29 13.88 -11.37
CA ASP A 462 -5.40 13.08 -10.53
C ASP A 462 -5.58 11.59 -10.79
N VAL A 463 -6.84 11.12 -10.88
CA VAL A 463 -7.15 9.73 -11.25
C VAL A 463 -6.61 9.42 -12.64
N LYS A 464 -6.79 10.33 -13.60
CA LYS A 464 -6.29 10.17 -14.97
C LYS A 464 -4.77 10.02 -15.02
N GLU A 465 -4.02 10.78 -14.21
CA GLU A 465 -2.57 10.61 -14.09
C GLU A 465 -2.21 9.22 -13.57
N LEU A 466 -2.80 8.79 -12.45
CA LEU A 466 -2.53 7.48 -11.84
C LEU A 466 -2.94 6.31 -12.77
N ARG A 467 -4.06 6.45 -13.47
CA ARG A 467 -4.53 5.51 -14.49
C ARG A 467 -3.56 5.42 -15.67
N SER A 468 -3.02 6.56 -16.14
CA SER A 468 -2.04 6.57 -17.23
C SER A 468 -0.74 5.82 -16.89
N LYS A 469 -0.40 5.71 -15.60
CA LYS A 469 0.73 4.92 -15.10
C LYS A 469 0.36 3.50 -14.70
N GLY A 470 -0.91 3.16 -14.84
CA GLY A 470 -1.42 1.84 -14.53
C GLY A 470 -1.42 1.52 -13.05
N ILE A 471 -1.54 2.53 -12.18
CA ILE A 471 -1.74 2.34 -10.74
C ILE A 471 -3.21 2.09 -10.44
N ILE A 472 -4.10 2.81 -11.13
CA ILE A 472 -5.55 2.58 -11.09
C ILE A 472 -5.97 1.90 -12.39
N ILE A 473 -6.69 0.78 -12.29
CA ILE A 473 -7.43 0.16 -13.38
C ILE A 473 -8.91 0.46 -13.12
N ASN A 474 -9.55 1.24 -13.97
CA ASN A 474 -10.92 1.69 -13.75
C ASN A 474 -11.89 0.89 -14.63
N PHE A 475 -12.77 0.12 -14.00
CA PHE A 475 -13.93 -0.55 -14.60
C PHE A 475 -15.26 0.00 -14.08
N HIS A 476 -15.23 0.98 -13.17
CA HIS A 476 -16.41 1.50 -12.46
C HIS A 476 -17.11 2.66 -13.19
N GLY A 477 -16.42 3.37 -14.08
CA GLY A 477 -17.03 4.45 -14.87
C GLY A 477 -16.11 5.66 -15.08
N PRO A 478 -16.65 6.89 -15.10
CA PRO A 478 -15.86 8.12 -15.20
C PRO A 478 -14.81 8.26 -14.09
N ASP A 479 -13.69 8.89 -14.40
CA ASP A 479 -12.60 9.11 -13.44
C ASP A 479 -13.05 9.91 -12.20
N GLN A 480 -14.05 10.78 -12.34
CA GLN A 480 -14.60 11.53 -11.22
C GLN A 480 -15.22 10.61 -10.15
N GLN A 481 -15.90 9.54 -10.53
CA GLN A 481 -16.49 8.61 -9.57
C GLN A 481 -15.43 7.89 -8.74
N VAL A 482 -14.25 7.64 -9.33
CA VAL A 482 -13.10 7.08 -8.60
C VAL A 482 -12.52 8.10 -7.62
N ALA A 483 -12.47 9.38 -8.00
CA ALA A 483 -12.06 10.44 -7.09
C ALA A 483 -13.03 10.57 -5.91
N ASP A 484 -14.33 10.64 -6.20
CA ASP A 484 -15.39 10.73 -5.20
C ASP A 484 -15.35 9.53 -4.24
N LEU A 485 -15.05 8.33 -4.74
CA LEU A 485 -14.87 7.12 -3.92
C LEU A 485 -13.78 7.29 -2.86
N PHE A 486 -12.55 7.66 -3.27
CA PHE A 486 -11.43 7.79 -2.33
C PHE A 486 -11.58 9.00 -1.41
N ASN A 487 -12.12 10.11 -1.91
CA ASN A 487 -12.40 11.31 -1.12
C ASN A 487 -13.43 11.04 -0.03
N HIS A 488 -14.54 10.40 -0.41
CA HIS A 488 -15.58 10.03 0.52
C HIS A 488 -15.08 9.02 1.55
N MET A 489 -14.34 7.97 1.15
CA MET A 489 -13.80 7.03 2.13
C MET A 489 -12.79 7.70 3.06
N GLY A 490 -11.87 8.49 2.52
CA GLY A 490 -10.80 9.13 3.27
C GLY A 490 -11.28 10.18 4.26
N SER A 491 -12.46 10.78 4.07
CA SER A 491 -13.00 11.80 5.00
C SER A 491 -13.40 11.25 6.37
N PHE A 492 -13.69 9.95 6.47
CA PHE A 492 -14.12 9.32 7.74
C PHE A 492 -12.99 8.55 8.44
N LEU A 493 -11.79 8.53 7.87
CA LEU A 493 -10.72 7.63 8.29
C LEU A 493 -9.52 8.38 8.85
N GLU A 494 -8.96 7.84 9.94
CA GLU A 494 -7.71 8.29 10.51
C GLU A 494 -6.59 7.30 10.19
N PRO A 495 -5.54 7.70 9.45
CA PRO A 495 -4.46 6.80 9.09
C PRO A 495 -3.57 6.50 10.30
N ASP A 496 -2.96 5.32 10.30
CA ASP A 496 -1.90 4.99 11.23
C ASP A 496 -0.66 5.86 10.94
N THR A 497 -0.18 6.57 11.97
CA THR A 497 0.97 7.48 11.86
C THR A 497 2.28 6.79 11.50
N SER A 498 2.40 5.49 11.77
CA SER A 498 3.58 4.69 11.47
C SER A 498 3.60 4.24 10.00
N VAL A 499 2.44 3.98 9.41
CA VAL A 499 2.32 3.43 8.06
C VAL A 499 2.66 4.50 7.02
N TYR A 500 3.58 4.13 6.13
CA TYR A 500 4.18 4.97 5.10
C TYR A 500 4.86 6.24 5.62
N ASN A 501 5.18 6.34 6.92
CA ASN A 501 5.79 7.55 7.49
C ASN A 501 7.08 7.95 6.77
N ASP A 502 7.96 6.97 6.50
CA ASP A 502 9.20 7.23 5.75
C ASP A 502 8.92 7.73 4.33
N VAL A 503 7.94 7.15 3.64
CA VAL A 503 7.53 7.56 2.29
C VAL A 503 6.98 9.00 2.31
N LYS A 504 6.06 9.30 3.25
CA LYS A 504 5.47 10.64 3.43
C LYS A 504 6.56 11.68 3.72
N ARG A 505 7.50 11.36 4.60
CA ARG A 505 8.65 12.22 4.95
C ARG A 505 9.51 12.51 3.72
N GLU A 506 9.91 11.49 2.97
CA GLU A 506 10.77 11.67 1.79
C GLU A 506 10.08 12.47 0.67
N ILE A 507 8.76 12.30 0.49
CA ILE A 507 7.98 13.12 -0.45
C ILE A 507 7.98 14.58 0.00
N ASN A 508 7.73 14.85 1.28
CA ASN A 508 7.72 16.20 1.84
C ASN A 508 9.09 16.89 1.67
N GLU A 509 10.17 16.20 2.02
CA GLU A 509 11.54 16.70 1.83
C GLU A 509 11.83 17.04 0.37
N GLN A 510 11.33 16.25 -0.57
CA GLN A 510 11.46 16.54 -1.98
C GLN A 510 10.62 17.75 -2.40
N CYS A 511 9.41 17.89 -1.88
CA CYS A 511 8.51 19.01 -2.20
C CYS A 511 8.93 20.33 -1.54
N GLU A 512 9.70 20.30 -0.46
CA GLU A 512 10.24 21.52 0.16
C GLU A 512 11.55 21.99 -0.49
N SER A 513 12.24 21.13 -1.23
CA SER A 513 13.55 21.46 -1.81
C SER A 513 13.45 22.48 -2.96
N ILE A 514 13.87 23.72 -2.67
CA ILE A 514 13.95 24.83 -3.64
C ILE A 514 14.83 24.47 -4.85
N VAL A 515 15.98 23.84 -4.62
CA VAL A 515 16.90 23.42 -5.70
C VAL A 515 16.24 22.42 -6.63
N LYS A 516 15.52 21.43 -6.09
CA LYS A 516 14.82 20.44 -6.91
C LYS A 516 13.65 21.06 -7.69
N LYS A 517 12.91 22.01 -7.09
CA LYS A 517 11.89 22.80 -7.79
C LYS A 517 12.47 23.55 -8.99
N LEU A 518 13.58 24.25 -8.78
CA LEU A 518 14.25 25.00 -9.83
C LEU A 518 14.75 24.09 -10.96
N VAL A 519 15.32 22.92 -10.64
CA VAL A 519 15.75 21.98 -11.69
C VAL A 519 14.58 21.31 -12.41
N ALA A 520 13.50 20.98 -11.70
CA ALA A 520 12.29 20.44 -12.33
C ALA A 520 11.70 21.44 -13.34
N GLN A 521 11.60 22.71 -12.96
CA GLN A 521 11.19 23.81 -13.86
C GLN A 521 12.15 23.94 -15.04
N TRP A 522 13.47 23.96 -14.77
CA TRP A 522 14.49 24.05 -15.81
C TRP A 522 14.39 22.89 -16.82
N HIS A 523 14.20 21.66 -16.35
CA HIS A 523 13.99 20.50 -17.21
C HIS A 523 12.70 20.63 -18.04
N GLN A 524 11.59 21.09 -17.45
CA GLN A 524 10.35 21.28 -18.21
C GLN A 524 10.50 22.35 -19.31
N THR A 525 11.16 23.47 -19.03
CA THR A 525 11.32 24.57 -19.99
C THR A 525 12.29 24.25 -21.12
N TYR A 526 13.45 23.65 -20.80
CA TYR A 526 14.54 23.51 -21.77
C TYR A 526 14.64 22.12 -22.40
N PHE A 527 14.21 21.05 -21.72
CA PHE A 527 14.38 19.67 -22.21
C PHE A 527 13.11 19.06 -22.82
N GLN A 528 11.98 19.76 -22.82
CA GLN A 528 10.80 19.35 -23.59
C GLN A 528 10.77 19.89 -25.02
N SER A 529 11.37 21.06 -25.25
CA SER A 529 11.51 21.65 -26.59
C SER A 529 12.90 21.34 -27.15
N PRO A 530 13.01 20.55 -28.24
CA PRO A 530 14.28 20.26 -28.87
C PRO A 530 15.08 21.53 -29.24
N TRP A 531 14.38 22.59 -29.67
CA TRP A 531 14.99 23.86 -30.03
C TRP A 531 15.55 24.63 -28.82
N ALA A 532 14.86 24.60 -27.68
CA ALA A 532 15.33 25.25 -26.46
C ALA A 532 16.60 24.55 -25.94
N PHE A 533 16.66 23.22 -26.01
CA PHE A 533 17.85 22.46 -25.68
C PHE A 533 19.03 22.81 -26.59
N ILE A 534 18.82 22.84 -27.92
CA ILE A 534 19.86 23.19 -28.90
C ILE A 534 20.39 24.61 -28.65
N ALA A 535 19.50 25.57 -28.38
CA ALA A 535 19.90 26.95 -28.09
C ALA A 535 20.78 27.05 -26.83
N VAL A 536 20.42 26.34 -25.76
CA VAL A 536 21.22 26.29 -24.52
C VAL A 536 22.57 25.61 -24.77
N ALA A 537 22.60 24.51 -25.53
CA ALA A 537 23.83 23.81 -25.87
C ALA A 537 24.77 24.70 -26.72
N ALA A 538 24.23 25.38 -27.73
CA ALA A 538 24.99 26.31 -28.57
C ALA A 538 25.56 27.48 -27.75
N ALA A 539 24.77 28.06 -26.84
CA ALA A 539 25.24 29.11 -25.94
C ALA A 539 26.36 28.64 -25.00
N ALA A 540 26.24 27.43 -24.45
CA ALA A 540 27.27 26.83 -23.59
C ALA A 540 28.58 26.57 -24.35
N VAL A 541 28.50 26.04 -25.57
CA VAL A 541 29.66 25.86 -26.46
C VAL A 541 30.29 27.21 -26.79
N GLY A 542 29.48 28.20 -27.13
CA GLY A 542 29.93 29.57 -27.36
C GLY A 542 30.74 30.11 -26.18
N LEU A 543 30.19 30.05 -24.97
CA LEU A 543 30.88 30.49 -23.75
C LEU A 543 32.18 29.73 -23.47
N ALA A 544 32.21 28.42 -23.70
CA ALA A 544 33.42 27.62 -23.52
C ALA A 544 34.53 28.01 -24.52
N LEU A 545 34.15 28.29 -25.77
CA LEU A 545 35.08 28.80 -26.78
C LEU A 545 35.60 30.19 -26.39
N THR A 546 34.73 31.10 -25.93
CA THR A 546 35.14 32.44 -25.49
C THR A 546 36.08 32.38 -24.28
N ALA A 547 35.80 31.51 -23.32
CA ALA A 547 36.66 31.30 -22.15
C ALA A 547 38.03 30.75 -22.56
N THR A 548 38.05 29.80 -23.50
CA THR A 548 39.27 29.21 -24.04
C THR A 548 40.10 30.24 -24.82
N GLN A 549 39.44 31.04 -25.67
CA GLN A 549 40.06 32.17 -26.38
C GLN A 549 40.66 33.18 -25.40
N THR A 550 39.92 33.54 -24.35
CA THR A 550 40.38 34.47 -23.31
C THR A 550 41.58 33.89 -22.54
N TYR A 551 41.56 32.60 -22.22
CA TYR A 551 42.67 31.91 -21.56
C TYR A 551 43.96 31.95 -22.39
N TYR A 552 43.88 31.63 -23.69
CA TYR A 552 45.03 31.70 -24.60
C TYR A 552 45.50 33.13 -24.87
N ALA A 553 44.59 34.12 -24.83
CA ALA A 553 44.96 35.53 -24.94
C ALA A 553 45.73 36.04 -23.71
N MET A 554 45.38 35.57 -22.51
CA MET A 554 46.10 35.93 -21.27
C MET A 554 47.41 35.13 -21.07
N HIS A 555 47.50 33.92 -21.63
CA HIS A 555 48.70 33.08 -21.57
C HIS A 555 49.23 32.79 -22.98
N PRO A 556 49.73 33.83 -23.69
CA PRO A 556 50.35 33.61 -24.99
C PRO A 556 51.52 32.64 -24.84
N ARG A 557 51.59 31.63 -25.71
CA ARG A 557 52.72 30.69 -25.72
C ARG A 557 53.98 31.48 -26.04
N ASP A 558 54.88 31.54 -25.07
CA ASP A 558 56.22 32.10 -25.21
C ASP A 558 56.97 31.33 -26.33
N PRO A 559 57.33 31.97 -27.46
CA PRO A 559 58.00 31.29 -28.57
C PRO A 559 59.39 30.75 -28.22
N SER A 560 59.92 31.08 -27.05
CA SER A 560 61.31 30.80 -26.64
C SER A 560 61.56 29.42 -26.01
N LYS A 561 60.54 28.55 -25.88
CA LYS A 561 60.70 27.15 -25.42
C LYS A 561 60.46 26.10 -26.51
N LYS A 562 61.00 26.34 -27.70
CA LYS A 562 61.34 25.27 -28.65
C LYS A 562 62.86 25.20 -28.75
N ASN A 563 63.46 24.32 -27.96
CA ASN A 563 64.71 23.61 -28.25
C ASN A 563 64.58 22.22 -27.67
#